data_AF-E8TLW4-F1
#
_entry.id   AF-E8TLW4-F1
#
_cell.length_a   1.000
_cell.length_b   1.000
_cell.length_c   1.000
_cell.angle_alpha   90.00
_cell.angle_beta   90.00
_cell.angle_gamma   90.00
#
_symmetry.space_group_name_H-M   'P 1'
#
loop_
_entity.id
_entity.type
_entity.pdbx_description
1 polymer ?
#
loop_
_entity_poly.entity_id
_entity_poly.type
_entity_poly.pdbx_seq_one_letter_code
_entity_poly.pdbx_strand_id
1 'polypeptide(L)'
;MKTPLIDRRDFLRAAGVGFMAAMAPSAWATTLAADAVFATAFVKRDGSFGAAVLSEAGKVLHAIDLPDRGHDVTFDPISKRSVVFARQPGTFAVVFDHSGRDAPLTIASIAGRHFFGHGVFSADGALLYATENDFDNAAGVVGVYDARAKFSRVGEFPTYGMGPHELLLLGDGRTIAVANGGIETHPDYGRAELNIATMKPSYVLIDRVTGDLIEKHELPAALHQLSIRHMDTDPSGTVWFGCQYRGPGTDRPLLVGRAVRGKELQLLDMPQDVLSGFRNYIGSVAANPAAGTVAVSSPEGNSLVVLDAASGRVVANSALVEVCGVAPDGTGFMATTGAGEIVEGSGATRSEPDYVWDNHMLRIEQAA
;
A
#
# COMPACT_ATOMS: atom_id res chain seq x y z
N MET A 1 -1.56 -62.61 25.68
CA MET A 1 -2.29 -61.71 24.76
C MET A 1 -1.54 -61.67 23.45
N LYS A 2 -2.15 -62.07 22.33
CA LYS A 2 -1.56 -61.96 20.99
C LYS A 2 -1.79 -60.54 20.49
N THR A 3 -0.72 -59.83 20.14
CA THR A 3 -0.79 -58.54 19.45
C THR A 3 -1.49 -58.76 18.09
N PRO A 4 -2.49 -57.95 17.70
CA PRO A 4 -3.08 -58.09 16.38
C PRO A 4 -2.02 -57.70 15.34
N LEU A 5 -1.74 -58.62 14.41
CA LEU A 5 -0.93 -58.33 13.23
C LEU A 5 -1.74 -57.38 12.34
N ILE A 6 -1.24 -56.16 12.15
CA ILE A 6 -1.84 -55.21 11.22
C ILE A 6 -1.80 -55.81 9.81
N ASP A 7 -2.96 -55.91 9.15
CA ASP A 7 -3.06 -56.38 7.76
C ASP A 7 -2.27 -55.42 6.85
N ARG A 8 -1.45 -55.97 5.96
CA ARG A 8 -0.66 -55.18 4.99
C ARG A 8 -1.52 -54.23 4.17
N ARG A 9 -2.77 -54.60 3.87
CA ARG A 9 -3.72 -53.74 3.15
C ARG A 9 -4.19 -52.56 3.99
N ASP A 10 -4.42 -52.76 5.28
CA ASP A 10 -4.84 -51.70 6.19
C ASP A 10 -3.67 -50.75 6.50
N PHE A 11 -2.44 -51.27 6.62
CA PHE A 11 -1.24 -50.44 6.70
C PHE A 11 -1.04 -49.58 5.45
N LEU A 12 -1.17 -50.15 4.24
CA LEU A 12 -1.02 -49.39 2.99
C LEU A 12 -2.13 -48.34 2.81
N ARG A 13 -3.37 -48.62 3.23
CA ARG A 13 -4.46 -47.64 3.23
C ARG A 13 -4.20 -46.51 4.22
N ALA A 14 -3.79 -46.83 5.45
CA ALA A 14 -3.47 -45.83 6.46
C ALA A 14 -2.25 -44.98 6.05
N ALA A 15 -1.20 -45.60 5.48
CA ALA A 15 -0.04 -44.91 4.95
C ALA A 15 -0.38 -44.04 3.74
N GLY A 16 -1.24 -44.52 2.84
CA GLY A 16 -1.73 -43.74 1.69
C GLY A 16 -2.59 -42.55 2.11
N VAL A 17 -3.50 -42.72 3.06
CA VAL A 17 -4.29 -41.62 3.65
C VAL A 17 -3.40 -40.64 4.40
N GLY A 18 -2.43 -41.12 5.18
CA GLY A 18 -1.45 -40.28 5.87
C GLY A 18 -0.56 -39.49 4.92
N PHE A 19 -0.12 -40.10 3.82
CA PHE A 19 0.67 -39.44 2.78
C PHE A 19 -0.15 -38.38 2.03
N MET A 20 -1.39 -38.70 1.63
CA MET A 20 -2.29 -37.74 0.99
C MET A 20 -2.67 -36.58 1.92
N ALA A 21 -2.93 -36.86 3.20
CA ALA A 21 -3.20 -35.82 4.20
C ALA A 21 -1.98 -34.94 4.49
N ALA A 22 -0.76 -35.49 4.40
CA ALA A 22 0.47 -34.72 4.55
C ALA A 22 0.81 -33.88 3.29
N MET A 23 0.38 -34.31 2.10
CA MET A 23 0.63 -33.62 0.83
C MET A 23 -0.46 -32.60 0.44
N ALA A 24 -1.69 -32.77 0.91
CA ALA A 24 -2.79 -31.87 0.62
C ALA A 24 -2.53 -30.41 1.05
N PRO A 25 -1.95 -30.12 2.24
CA PRO A 25 -1.60 -28.75 2.64
C PRO A 25 -0.55 -28.13 1.73
N SER A 26 0.48 -28.88 1.33
CA SER A 26 1.53 -28.37 0.43
C SER A 26 1.04 -28.15 -1.00
N ALA A 27 0.20 -29.04 -1.53
CA ALA A 27 -0.38 -28.88 -2.86
C ALA A 27 -1.34 -27.68 -2.90
N TRP A 28 -2.19 -27.53 -1.87
CA TRP A 28 -3.06 -26.38 -1.72
C TRP A 28 -2.26 -25.08 -1.62
N ALA A 29 -1.23 -25.02 -0.75
CA ALA A 29 -0.36 -23.85 -0.61
C ALA A 29 0.37 -23.49 -1.92
N THR A 30 0.69 -24.48 -2.75
CA THR A 30 1.32 -24.28 -4.07
C THR A 30 0.34 -23.69 -5.07
N THR A 31 -0.91 -24.17 -5.10
CA THR A 31 -1.98 -23.60 -5.94
C THR A 31 -2.32 -22.17 -5.50
N LEU A 32 -2.46 -21.90 -4.19
CA LEU A 32 -2.67 -20.54 -3.70
C LEU A 32 -1.54 -19.59 -4.07
N ALA A 33 -0.29 -20.05 -3.98
CA ALA A 33 0.86 -19.24 -4.35
C ALA A 33 0.93 -18.95 -5.87
N ALA A 34 0.47 -19.88 -6.70
CA ALA A 34 0.40 -19.70 -8.15
C ALA A 34 -0.74 -18.75 -8.57
N ASP A 35 -1.81 -18.67 -7.79
CA ASP A 35 -2.96 -17.82 -8.08
C ASP A 35 -2.89 -16.45 -7.37
N ALA A 36 -1.96 -16.24 -6.44
CA ALA A 36 -1.85 -15.02 -5.61
C ALA A 36 -1.27 -13.85 -6.40
N VAL A 37 -2.12 -12.88 -6.74
CA VAL A 37 -1.73 -11.75 -7.61
C VAL A 37 -1.78 -10.41 -6.90
N PHE A 38 -2.75 -10.20 -6.01
CA PHE A 38 -2.93 -8.93 -5.31
C PHE A 38 -3.02 -9.08 -3.80
N ALA A 39 -2.70 -8.03 -3.06
CA ALA A 39 -2.91 -7.93 -1.62
C ALA A 39 -3.52 -6.57 -1.24
N THR A 40 -4.45 -6.57 -0.28
CA THR A 40 -5.15 -5.38 0.19
C THR A 40 -5.69 -5.57 1.61
N ALA A 41 -5.74 -4.49 2.40
CA ALA A 41 -6.37 -4.50 3.73
C ALA A 41 -7.89 -4.33 3.64
N PHE A 42 -8.61 -4.83 4.64
CA PHE A 42 -10.06 -4.70 4.73
C PHE A 42 -10.56 -4.54 6.16
N VAL A 43 -11.77 -4.01 6.27
CA VAL A 43 -12.64 -4.13 7.44
C VAL A 43 -13.86 -4.95 7.02
N LYS A 44 -14.25 -5.95 7.80
CA LYS A 44 -15.52 -6.65 7.57
C LYS A 44 -16.68 -5.88 8.19
N ARG A 45 -17.89 -6.08 7.67
CA ARG A 45 -19.12 -5.47 8.22
C ARG A 45 -19.42 -5.89 9.66
N ASP A 46 -18.86 -7.00 10.14
CA ASP A 46 -18.93 -7.42 11.54
C ASP A 46 -17.94 -6.66 12.47
N GLY A 47 -17.09 -5.80 11.90
CA GLY A 47 -16.10 -5.01 12.62
C GLY A 47 -14.72 -5.65 12.73
N SER A 48 -14.52 -6.87 12.23
CA SER A 48 -13.20 -7.51 12.22
C SER A 48 -12.29 -6.93 11.13
N PHE A 49 -10.98 -6.99 11.36
CA PHE A 49 -9.96 -6.42 10.47
C PHE A 49 -9.10 -7.52 9.86
N GLY A 50 -8.65 -7.31 8.64
CA GLY A 50 -7.78 -8.28 7.99
C GLY A 50 -7.01 -7.73 6.80
N ALA A 51 -6.13 -8.56 6.25
CA ALA A 51 -5.55 -8.37 4.93
C ALA A 51 -5.83 -9.60 4.07
N ALA A 52 -6.26 -9.38 2.83
CA ALA A 52 -6.59 -10.42 1.87
C ALA A 52 -5.51 -10.55 0.80
N VAL A 53 -5.34 -11.77 0.32
CA VAL A 53 -4.67 -12.11 -0.93
C VAL A 53 -5.74 -12.44 -1.95
N LEU A 54 -5.68 -11.77 -3.10
CA LEU A 54 -6.65 -11.92 -4.18
C LEU A 54 -6.02 -12.58 -5.40
N SER A 55 -6.82 -13.34 -6.13
CA SER A 55 -6.44 -13.84 -7.45
C SER A 55 -6.57 -12.77 -8.54
N GLU A 56 -6.10 -13.08 -9.75
CA GLU A 56 -6.31 -12.24 -10.94
C GLU A 56 -7.80 -11.93 -11.19
N ALA A 57 -8.69 -12.89 -10.89
CA ALA A 57 -10.15 -12.73 -10.97
C ALA A 57 -10.80 -12.12 -9.69
N GLY A 58 -10.00 -11.43 -8.88
CA GLY A 58 -10.43 -10.77 -7.65
C GLY A 58 -10.94 -11.69 -6.53
N LYS A 59 -10.74 -13.01 -6.64
CA LYS A 59 -11.23 -13.96 -5.63
C LYS A 59 -10.34 -13.89 -4.39
N VAL A 60 -10.93 -13.79 -3.19
CA VAL A 60 -10.19 -13.96 -1.94
C VAL A 60 -9.64 -15.39 -1.84
N LEU A 61 -8.32 -15.52 -1.91
CA LEU A 61 -7.60 -16.80 -1.83
C LEU A 61 -7.22 -17.14 -0.40
N HIS A 62 -6.73 -16.14 0.32
CA HIS A 62 -6.30 -16.23 1.70
C HIS A 62 -6.56 -14.89 2.40
N ALA A 63 -6.79 -14.93 3.70
CA ALA A 63 -6.87 -13.74 4.52
C ALA A 63 -6.21 -14.00 5.88
N ILE A 64 -5.61 -12.96 6.43
CA ILE A 64 -5.07 -12.94 7.79
C ILE A 64 -5.86 -11.97 8.64
N ASP A 65 -6.03 -12.31 9.91
CA ASP A 65 -6.65 -11.42 10.90
C ASP A 65 -5.65 -10.35 11.35
N LEU A 66 -6.13 -9.12 11.53
CA LEU A 66 -5.34 -8.01 12.04
C LEU A 66 -5.84 -7.53 13.40
N PRO A 67 -4.95 -7.01 14.28
CA PRO A 67 -5.34 -6.49 15.58
C PRO A 67 -6.30 -5.29 15.50
N ASP A 68 -6.13 -4.45 14.48
CA ASP A 68 -6.94 -3.27 14.17
C ASP A 68 -6.85 -2.99 12.66
N ARG A 69 -7.42 -1.89 12.17
CA ARG A 69 -7.47 -1.54 10.75
C ARG A 69 -6.07 -1.45 10.11
N GLY A 70 -5.83 -2.31 9.12
CA GLY A 70 -4.68 -2.21 8.22
C GLY A 70 -4.85 -1.08 7.19
N HIS A 71 -3.75 -0.71 6.52
CA HIS A 71 -3.72 0.31 5.48
C HIS A 71 -3.08 -0.20 4.19
N ASP A 72 -1.79 0.06 3.98
CA ASP A 72 -1.03 -0.42 2.84
C ASP A 72 -0.41 -1.79 3.08
N VAL A 73 -0.11 -2.49 1.98
CA VAL A 73 0.60 -3.76 1.96
C VAL A 73 1.84 -3.60 1.09
N THR A 74 3.00 -3.94 1.62
CA THR A 74 4.26 -4.03 0.85
C THR A 74 4.72 -5.46 0.73
N PHE A 75 5.43 -5.80 -0.35
CA PHE A 75 5.82 -7.17 -0.69
C PHE A 75 7.30 -7.29 -1.00
N ASP A 76 7.93 -8.32 -0.43
CA ASP A 76 9.29 -8.73 -0.79
C ASP A 76 9.26 -9.92 -1.79
N PRO A 77 9.68 -9.72 -3.05
CA PRO A 77 9.70 -10.79 -4.04
C PRO A 77 10.73 -11.88 -3.74
N ILE A 78 11.71 -11.65 -2.87
CA ILE A 78 12.77 -12.61 -2.51
C ILE A 78 12.26 -13.58 -1.44
N SER A 79 11.80 -13.07 -0.29
CA SER A 79 11.27 -13.92 0.78
C SER A 79 9.81 -14.35 0.56
N LYS A 80 9.12 -13.75 -0.42
CA LYS A 80 7.68 -13.94 -0.69
C LYS A 80 6.79 -13.59 0.52
N ARG A 81 7.26 -12.65 1.34
CA ARG A 81 6.53 -12.13 2.50
C ARG A 81 5.99 -10.75 2.19
N SER A 82 4.80 -10.48 2.72
CA SER A 82 4.25 -9.13 2.77
C SER A 82 4.18 -8.60 4.17
N VAL A 83 4.10 -7.28 4.28
CA VAL A 83 3.83 -6.56 5.52
C VAL A 83 2.65 -5.64 5.29
N VAL A 84 1.61 -5.81 6.11
CA VAL A 84 0.50 -4.85 6.21
C VAL A 84 0.72 -3.95 7.42
N PHE A 85 0.55 -2.66 7.23
CA PHE A 85 0.77 -1.67 8.28
C PHE A 85 -0.55 -1.19 8.87
N ALA A 86 -0.54 -0.84 10.15
CA ALA A 86 -1.70 -0.24 10.78
C ALA A 86 -2.01 1.14 10.19
N ARG A 87 -3.29 1.45 10.03
CA ARG A 87 -3.75 2.78 9.65
C ARG A 87 -3.57 3.75 10.81
N GLN A 88 -3.16 4.98 10.52
CA GLN A 88 -2.94 6.01 11.53
C GLN A 88 -4.17 6.26 12.45
N PRO A 89 -3.98 6.41 13.77
CA PRO A 89 -2.75 6.17 14.55
C PRO A 89 -2.63 4.69 14.95
N GLY A 90 -1.80 3.93 14.25
CA GLY A 90 -1.67 2.49 14.45
C GLY A 90 -0.30 2.10 14.98
N THR A 91 -0.24 1.14 15.91
CA THR A 91 1.01 0.74 16.59
C THR A 91 1.50 -0.65 16.19
N PHE A 92 1.02 -1.18 15.06
CA PHE A 92 1.40 -2.51 14.60
C PHE A 92 1.74 -2.55 13.11
N ALA A 93 2.54 -3.55 12.74
CA ALA A 93 2.67 -4.06 11.38
C ALA A 93 2.60 -5.59 11.44
N VAL A 94 1.97 -6.25 10.47
CA VAL A 94 1.86 -7.72 10.43
C VAL A 94 2.55 -8.25 9.19
N VAL A 95 3.56 -9.10 9.41
CA VAL A 95 4.26 -9.84 8.37
C VAL A 95 3.53 -11.15 8.10
N PHE A 96 3.32 -11.51 6.83
CA PHE A 96 2.64 -12.74 6.46
C PHE A 96 3.14 -13.34 5.15
N ASP A 97 2.96 -14.65 5.00
CA ASP A 97 3.19 -15.42 3.76
C ASP A 97 1.86 -15.57 3.01
N HIS A 98 1.84 -15.22 1.73
CA HIS A 98 0.63 -15.28 0.89
C HIS A 98 0.09 -16.69 0.64
N SER A 99 0.93 -17.71 0.85
CA SER A 99 0.52 -19.11 0.75
C SER A 99 -0.11 -19.65 2.04
N GLY A 100 -0.11 -18.87 3.12
CA GLY A 100 -0.65 -19.27 4.43
C GLY A 100 0.16 -20.34 5.16
N ARG A 101 1.41 -20.60 4.75
CA ARG A 101 2.28 -21.62 5.38
C ARG A 101 2.83 -21.19 6.74
N ASP A 102 3.24 -19.93 6.84
CA ASP A 102 3.82 -19.36 8.06
C ASP A 102 2.74 -18.59 8.84
N ALA A 103 2.75 -18.73 10.17
CA ALA A 103 1.91 -17.91 11.03
C ALA A 103 2.32 -16.42 10.93
N PRO A 104 1.35 -15.48 10.90
CA PRO A 104 1.67 -14.06 10.86
C PRO A 104 2.53 -13.60 12.05
N LEU A 105 3.47 -12.71 11.79
CA LEU A 105 4.32 -12.10 12.81
C LEU A 105 3.89 -10.64 13.00
N THR A 106 3.41 -10.30 14.18
CA THR A 106 3.08 -8.91 14.54
C THR A 106 4.30 -8.20 15.12
N ILE A 107 4.62 -7.03 14.56
CA ILE A 107 5.64 -6.10 15.02
C ILE A 107 4.92 -4.92 15.67
N ALA A 108 5.30 -4.56 16.89
CA ALA A 108 4.81 -3.36 17.54
C ALA A 108 5.74 -2.16 17.24
N SER A 109 5.18 -0.96 17.13
CA SER A 109 5.98 0.25 17.15
C SER A 109 6.64 0.44 18.52
N ILE A 110 7.80 1.11 18.56
CA ILE A 110 8.47 1.43 19.82
C ILE A 110 7.75 2.59 20.54
N ALA A 111 8.01 2.78 21.84
CA ALA A 111 7.51 3.96 22.55
C ALA A 111 7.98 5.25 21.85
N GLY A 112 7.10 6.26 21.77
CA GLY A 112 7.40 7.50 21.06
C GLY A 112 7.20 7.43 19.54
N ARG A 113 6.82 6.27 18.98
CA ARG A 113 6.61 6.04 17.55
C ARG A 113 5.32 5.29 17.27
N HIS A 114 4.59 5.67 16.22
CA HIS A 114 3.47 4.96 15.60
C HIS A 114 3.73 4.82 14.10
N PHE A 115 3.17 3.78 13.50
CA PHE A 115 3.21 3.62 12.04
C PHE A 115 2.23 4.60 11.36
N PHE A 116 2.63 5.09 10.20
CA PHE A 116 1.78 5.87 9.28
C PHE A 116 1.18 5.05 8.13
N GLY A 117 1.36 3.74 8.16
CA GLY A 117 0.60 2.84 7.29
C GLY A 117 1.28 2.43 6.00
N HIS A 118 2.55 2.80 5.77
CA HIS A 118 3.30 2.44 4.57
C HIS A 118 4.71 1.91 4.86
N GLY A 119 5.22 1.10 3.92
CA GLY A 119 6.56 0.55 3.96
C GLY A 119 7.07 0.06 2.61
N VAL A 120 8.39 -0.10 2.51
CA VAL A 120 9.04 -0.66 1.32
C VAL A 120 10.25 -1.50 1.71
N PHE A 121 10.47 -2.60 1.00
CA PHE A 121 11.65 -3.44 1.19
C PHE A 121 12.88 -2.88 0.46
N SER A 122 14.07 -3.17 0.98
CA SER A 122 15.31 -3.04 0.20
C SER A 122 15.29 -4.01 -0.98
N ALA A 123 16.02 -3.67 -2.04
CA ALA A 123 16.08 -4.49 -3.26
C ALA A 123 16.55 -5.94 -3.02
N ASP A 124 17.30 -6.19 -1.94
CA ASP A 124 17.80 -7.51 -1.54
C ASP A 124 16.96 -8.16 -0.42
N GLY A 125 15.81 -7.57 -0.08
CA GLY A 125 14.89 -8.05 0.95
C GLY A 125 15.47 -8.06 2.38
N ALA A 126 16.65 -7.48 2.60
CA ALA A 126 17.31 -7.48 3.91
C ALA A 126 16.60 -6.57 4.91
N LEU A 127 16.15 -5.41 4.44
CA LEU A 127 15.62 -4.36 5.27
C LEU A 127 14.20 -4.02 4.84
N LEU A 128 13.37 -3.73 5.83
CA LEU A 128 12.09 -3.07 5.65
C LEU A 128 12.21 -1.63 6.17
N TYR A 129 11.78 -0.69 5.35
CA TYR A 129 11.65 0.72 5.71
C TYR A 129 10.17 1.03 5.91
N ALA A 130 9.80 1.73 6.99
CA ALA A 130 8.41 2.08 7.27
C ALA A 130 8.27 3.55 7.67
N THR A 131 7.21 4.21 7.21
CA THR A 131 6.87 5.55 7.70
C THR A 131 6.41 5.49 9.15
N GLU A 132 7.02 6.28 10.02
CA GLU A 132 6.64 6.43 11.42
C GLU A 132 6.54 7.91 11.80
N ASN A 133 5.81 8.20 12.89
CA ASN A 133 5.86 9.52 13.53
C ASN A 133 6.86 9.53 14.68
N ASP A 134 7.49 10.68 14.88
CA ASP A 134 8.08 11.09 16.15
C ASP A 134 7.15 12.15 16.75
N PHE A 135 6.10 11.69 17.45
CA PHE A 135 4.99 12.57 17.84
C PHE A 135 5.37 13.60 18.89
N ASP A 136 6.36 13.32 19.74
CA ASP A 136 6.86 14.28 20.74
C ASP A 136 7.58 15.46 20.07
N ASN A 137 8.20 15.23 18.91
CA ASN A 137 8.95 16.24 18.15
C ASN A 137 8.19 16.75 16.93
N ALA A 138 6.94 16.33 16.73
CA ALA A 138 6.10 16.65 15.57
C ALA A 138 6.85 16.41 14.23
N ALA A 139 7.62 15.33 14.15
CA ALA A 139 8.48 15.01 13.01
C ALA A 139 8.14 13.64 12.40
N GLY A 140 8.53 13.45 11.14
CA GLY A 140 8.47 12.14 10.48
C GLY A 140 9.82 11.42 10.52
N VAL A 141 9.78 10.10 10.68
CA VAL A 141 10.97 9.24 10.56
C VAL A 141 10.68 8.04 9.68
N VAL A 142 11.74 7.48 9.11
CA VAL A 142 11.71 6.17 8.48
C VAL A 142 12.31 5.18 9.46
N GLY A 143 11.50 4.27 9.99
CA GLY A 143 11.97 3.14 10.78
C GLY A 143 12.64 2.10 9.90
N VAL A 144 13.75 1.53 10.38
CA VAL A 144 14.54 0.53 9.67
C VAL A 144 14.48 -0.79 10.43
N TYR A 145 14.06 -1.85 9.75
CA TYR A 145 13.85 -3.18 10.34
C TYR A 145 14.64 -4.23 9.57
N ASP A 146 15.35 -5.10 10.28
CA ASP A 146 16.08 -6.24 9.69
C ASP A 146 15.11 -7.41 9.46
N ALA A 147 14.70 -7.60 8.21
CA ALA A 147 13.77 -8.65 7.81
C ALA A 147 14.35 -10.07 7.99
N ARG A 148 15.68 -10.21 8.02
CA ARG A 148 16.37 -11.49 8.26
C ARG A 148 16.43 -11.82 9.75
N ALA A 149 16.41 -10.81 10.61
CA ALA A 149 16.36 -10.93 12.07
C ALA A 149 14.94 -10.79 12.63
N LYS A 150 13.95 -11.44 11.98
CA LYS A 150 12.52 -11.40 12.39
C LYS A 150 11.99 -9.97 12.51
N PHE A 151 12.40 -9.09 11.61
CA PHE A 151 11.98 -7.70 11.58
C PHE A 151 12.30 -6.96 12.88
N SER A 152 13.45 -7.24 13.49
CA SER A 152 13.96 -6.43 14.60
C SER A 152 14.28 -5.03 14.10
N ARG A 153 13.84 -4.00 14.81
CA ARG A 153 14.20 -2.61 14.48
C ARG A 153 15.69 -2.37 14.71
N VAL A 154 16.38 -1.83 13.71
CA VAL A 154 17.84 -1.62 13.72
C VAL A 154 18.25 -0.14 13.62
N GLY A 155 17.30 0.75 13.32
CA GLY A 155 17.59 2.19 13.28
C GLY A 155 16.41 3.01 12.80
N GLU A 156 16.66 4.31 12.64
CA GLU A 156 15.76 5.26 11.99
C GLU A 156 16.56 6.42 11.38
N PHE A 157 15.95 7.14 10.44
CA PHE A 157 16.45 8.42 9.93
C PHE A 157 15.27 9.36 9.64
N PRO A 158 15.49 10.69 9.64
CA PRO A 158 14.39 11.64 9.45
C PRO A 158 13.83 11.57 8.04
N THR A 159 12.53 11.81 7.89
CA THR A 159 11.89 11.97 6.57
C THR A 159 12.07 13.39 6.01
N TYR A 160 12.73 14.26 6.79
CA TYR A 160 12.92 15.69 6.53
C TYR A 160 11.61 16.47 6.36
N GLY A 161 10.52 15.95 6.94
CA GLY A 161 9.21 16.57 6.95
C GLY A 161 8.35 16.06 8.11
N MET A 162 7.06 16.38 8.05
CA MET A 162 6.07 16.02 9.06
C MET A 162 4.93 15.23 8.39
N GLY A 163 4.34 14.29 9.15
CA GLY A 163 3.28 13.42 8.65
C GLY A 163 3.67 12.68 7.36
N PRO A 164 4.82 11.96 7.35
CA PRO A 164 5.20 11.10 6.23
C PRO A 164 4.06 10.12 5.97
N HIS A 165 3.62 10.10 4.72
CA HIS A 165 2.52 9.25 4.29
C HIS A 165 3.09 8.02 3.62
N GLU A 166 3.61 8.16 2.41
CA GLU A 166 4.11 7.04 1.61
C GLU A 166 5.62 7.14 1.36
N LEU A 167 6.27 5.99 1.20
CA LEU A 167 7.65 5.91 0.73
C LEU A 167 7.81 4.85 -0.38
N LEU A 168 8.68 5.15 -1.35
CA LEU A 168 9.01 4.26 -2.45
C LEU A 168 10.52 4.06 -2.53
N LEU A 169 10.97 2.84 -2.82
CA LEU A 169 12.36 2.59 -3.22
C LEU A 169 12.48 2.84 -4.73
N LEU A 170 13.31 3.81 -5.13
CA LEU A 170 13.49 4.13 -6.54
C LEU A 170 14.32 3.06 -7.26
N GLY A 171 14.24 3.05 -8.60
CA GLY A 171 14.88 2.05 -9.47
C GLY A 171 16.42 2.00 -9.40
N ASP A 172 17.08 2.99 -8.80
CA ASP A 172 18.52 2.93 -8.50
C ASP A 172 18.85 2.00 -7.31
N GLY A 173 17.82 1.51 -6.61
CA GLY A 173 17.96 0.62 -5.48
C GLY A 173 18.73 1.24 -4.31
N ARG A 174 18.86 2.57 -4.23
CA ARG A 174 19.56 3.28 -3.15
C ARG A 174 18.74 4.41 -2.56
N THR A 175 17.91 5.05 -3.38
CA THR A 175 17.15 6.23 -2.97
C THR A 175 15.76 5.84 -2.54
N ILE A 176 15.32 6.36 -1.39
CA ILE A 176 13.93 6.35 -0.98
C ILE A 176 13.30 7.71 -1.29
N ALA A 177 12.19 7.70 -2.02
CA ALA A 177 11.31 8.86 -2.16
C ALA A 177 10.27 8.84 -1.04
N VAL A 178 9.99 9.98 -0.41
CA VAL A 178 9.02 10.11 0.69
C VAL A 178 8.06 11.27 0.41
N ALA A 179 6.76 11.00 0.51
CA ALA A 179 5.72 12.00 0.57
C ALA A 179 5.46 12.40 2.01
N ASN A 180 5.76 13.64 2.38
CA ASN A 180 5.38 14.22 3.65
C ASN A 180 4.11 15.06 3.46
N GLY A 181 3.04 14.71 4.16
CA GLY A 181 1.78 15.44 4.05
C GLY A 181 1.77 16.77 4.79
N GLY A 182 2.73 17.02 5.68
CA GLY A 182 2.86 18.27 6.41
C GLY A 182 1.79 18.49 7.47
N ILE A 183 1.05 17.43 7.86
CA ILE A 183 0.01 17.49 8.89
C ILE A 183 0.55 16.96 10.20
N GLU A 184 0.40 17.78 11.24
CA GLU A 184 0.71 17.43 12.61
C GLU A 184 -0.48 16.69 13.21
N THR A 185 -0.20 15.53 13.77
CA THR A 185 -1.16 14.72 14.52
C THR A 185 -0.46 14.17 15.74
N HIS A 186 -1.19 14.07 16.84
CA HIS A 186 -0.63 13.55 18.09
C HIS A 186 -1.62 12.53 18.71
N PRO A 187 -1.13 11.40 19.26
CA PRO A 187 -1.97 10.34 19.82
C PRO A 187 -3.05 10.83 20.79
N ASP A 188 -2.69 11.76 21.68
CA ASP A 188 -3.61 12.33 22.68
C ASP A 188 -4.80 13.08 22.08
N TYR A 189 -4.73 13.49 20.81
CA TYR A 189 -5.79 14.22 20.11
C TYR A 189 -6.43 13.38 18.99
N GLY A 190 -6.18 12.07 18.97
CA GLY A 190 -6.74 11.16 17.99
C GLY A 190 -6.38 11.55 16.55
N ARG A 191 -7.40 11.87 15.73
CA ARG A 191 -7.24 12.26 14.32
C ARG A 191 -7.30 13.77 14.08
N ALA A 192 -7.18 14.58 15.13
CA ALA A 192 -7.16 16.02 14.97
C ALA A 192 -5.92 16.47 14.16
N GLU A 193 -6.14 17.33 13.17
CA GLU A 193 -5.09 17.93 12.35
C GLU A 193 -4.70 19.28 12.99
N LEU A 194 -3.53 19.33 13.62
CA LEU A 194 -3.20 20.39 14.60
C LEU A 194 -2.62 21.66 13.96
N ASN A 195 -2.18 21.60 12.71
CA ASN A 195 -1.36 22.63 12.08
C ASN A 195 -1.86 23.06 10.68
N ILE A 196 -3.16 22.95 10.39
CA ILE A 196 -3.72 23.25 9.05
C ILE A 196 -3.27 24.60 8.48
N ALA A 197 -3.20 25.63 9.32
CA ALA A 197 -2.76 26.97 8.93
C ALA A 197 -1.26 27.07 8.58
N THR A 198 -0.44 26.13 9.06
CA THR A 198 1.02 26.11 8.91
C THR A 198 1.52 24.83 8.26
N MET A 199 0.64 24.08 7.57
CA MET A 199 1.01 22.87 6.85
C MET A 199 2.18 23.14 5.93
N LYS A 200 3.11 22.17 5.87
CA LYS A 200 4.28 22.25 5.00
C LYS A 200 4.57 20.91 4.33
N PRO A 201 3.74 20.49 3.35
CA PRO A 201 3.93 19.25 2.61
C PRO A 201 5.21 19.30 1.78
N SER A 202 5.86 18.16 1.60
CA SER A 202 7.09 18.08 0.82
C SER A 202 7.32 16.69 0.22
N TYR A 203 7.94 16.64 -0.95
CA TYR A 203 8.50 15.44 -1.54
C TYR A 203 10.01 15.41 -1.28
N VAL A 204 10.52 14.29 -0.77
CA VAL A 204 11.91 14.17 -0.31
C VAL A 204 12.57 12.94 -0.93
N LEU A 205 13.83 13.09 -1.35
CA LEU A 205 14.70 11.98 -1.72
C LEU A 205 15.76 11.78 -0.64
N ILE A 206 15.92 10.55 -0.17
CA ILE A 206 16.80 10.17 0.94
C ILE A 206 17.70 9.02 0.51
N ASP A 207 18.97 9.07 0.88
CA ASP A 207 19.88 7.94 0.74
C ASP A 207 19.56 6.88 1.80
N ARG A 208 19.11 5.69 1.39
CA ARG A 208 18.62 4.68 2.36
C ARG A 208 19.70 4.10 3.28
N VAL A 209 20.97 4.25 2.93
CA VAL A 209 22.10 3.66 3.67
C VAL A 209 22.58 4.61 4.76
N THR A 210 22.69 5.89 4.42
CA THR A 210 23.21 6.93 5.32
C THR A 210 22.10 7.67 6.06
N GLY A 211 20.89 7.69 5.49
CA GLY A 211 19.81 8.55 5.94
C GLY A 211 19.93 10.00 5.46
N ASP A 212 20.93 10.32 4.63
CA ASP A 212 21.21 11.68 4.19
C ASP A 212 20.15 12.20 3.21
N LEU A 213 19.79 13.48 3.37
CA LEU A 213 18.94 14.22 2.43
C LEU A 213 19.64 14.39 1.09
N ILE A 214 19.00 13.90 0.01
CA ILE A 214 19.46 14.11 -1.37
C ILE A 214 18.76 15.34 -1.97
N GLU A 215 17.44 15.36 -1.94
CA GLU A 215 16.61 16.45 -2.48
C GLU A 215 15.38 16.66 -1.60
N LYS A 216 14.93 17.92 -1.49
CA LYS A 216 13.65 18.26 -0.88
C LYS A 216 12.94 19.28 -1.75
N HIS A 217 11.69 18.98 -2.08
CA HIS A 217 10.85 19.79 -2.94
C HIS A 217 9.55 20.13 -2.22
N GLU A 218 9.10 21.36 -2.39
CA GLU A 218 7.86 21.89 -1.82
C GLU A 218 7.04 22.52 -2.94
N LEU A 219 5.71 22.46 -2.82
CA LEU A 219 4.83 23.18 -3.72
C LEU A 219 4.85 24.70 -3.39
N PRO A 220 4.41 25.57 -4.32
CA PRO A 220 4.29 27.00 -4.05
C PRO A 220 3.52 27.27 -2.76
N ALA A 221 3.91 28.31 -2.00
CA ALA A 221 3.34 28.60 -0.68
C ALA A 221 1.81 28.77 -0.67
N ALA A 222 1.20 29.21 -1.77
CA ALA A 222 -0.26 29.29 -1.92
C ALA A 222 -0.96 27.92 -1.85
N LEU A 223 -0.23 26.83 -2.09
CA LEU A 223 -0.69 25.44 -2.03
C LEU A 223 -0.21 24.72 -0.77
N HIS A 224 0.13 25.44 0.30
CA HIS A 224 0.64 24.82 1.53
C HIS A 224 -0.34 23.82 2.18
N GLN A 225 -1.64 23.92 1.90
CA GLN A 225 -2.66 22.96 2.37
C GLN A 225 -2.84 21.76 1.44
N LEU A 226 -2.05 21.65 0.37
CA LEU A 226 -2.09 20.55 -0.59
C LEU A 226 -1.13 19.44 -0.16
N SER A 227 -1.65 18.55 0.70
CA SER A 227 -0.89 17.45 1.25
C SER A 227 -0.52 16.44 0.17
N ILE A 228 0.77 16.21 -0.06
CA ILE A 228 1.27 15.11 -0.91
C ILE A 228 1.09 13.80 -0.15
N ARG A 229 0.52 12.78 -0.81
CA ARG A 229 0.09 11.53 -0.18
C ARG A 229 0.59 10.35 -0.98
N HIS A 230 -0.24 9.85 -1.89
CA HIS A 230 -0.03 8.59 -2.56
C HIS A 230 0.93 8.73 -3.72
N MET A 231 1.81 7.75 -3.94
CA MET A 231 2.82 7.82 -4.99
C MET A 231 2.99 6.49 -5.71
N ASP A 232 3.38 6.54 -6.99
CA ASP A 232 3.93 5.38 -7.69
C ASP A 232 4.96 5.83 -8.74
N THR A 233 5.81 4.93 -9.21
CA THR A 233 6.88 5.24 -10.16
C THR A 233 6.60 4.65 -11.53
N ASP A 234 6.72 5.44 -12.59
CA ASP A 234 6.63 4.95 -13.96
C ASP A 234 7.98 4.37 -14.46
N PRO A 235 8.01 3.68 -15.62
CA PRO A 235 9.25 3.12 -16.17
C PRO A 235 10.39 4.11 -16.44
N SER A 236 10.08 5.41 -16.54
CA SER A 236 11.11 6.44 -16.72
C SER A 236 11.81 6.83 -15.41
N GLY A 237 11.32 6.32 -14.28
CA GLY A 237 11.77 6.73 -12.95
C GLY A 237 11.10 8.02 -12.47
N THR A 238 10.07 8.51 -13.18
CA THR A 238 9.28 9.66 -12.71
C THR A 238 8.32 9.18 -11.64
N VAL A 239 8.32 9.85 -10.49
CA VAL A 239 7.36 9.58 -9.43
C VAL A 239 6.10 10.38 -9.70
N TRP A 240 4.97 9.71 -9.77
CA TRP A 240 3.65 10.29 -9.80
C TRP A 240 3.12 10.42 -8.39
N PHE A 241 2.42 11.51 -8.10
CA PHE A 241 1.86 11.72 -6.77
C PHE A 241 0.43 12.25 -6.83
N GLY A 242 -0.35 11.82 -5.85
CA GLY A 242 -1.69 12.29 -5.56
C GLY A 242 -1.72 13.12 -4.28
N CYS A 243 -2.62 14.09 -4.23
CA CYS A 243 -2.74 15.01 -3.11
C CYS A 243 -4.12 14.96 -2.45
N GLN A 244 -4.16 15.38 -1.20
CA GLN A 244 -5.38 15.68 -0.45
C GLN A 244 -5.33 17.15 -0.01
N TYR A 245 -6.36 17.93 -0.36
CA TYR A 245 -6.40 19.34 -0.01
C TYR A 245 -7.15 19.57 1.30
N ARG A 246 -6.58 20.41 2.17
CA ARG A 246 -7.11 20.74 3.51
C ARG A 246 -7.58 22.18 3.67
N GLY A 247 -7.62 22.95 2.58
CA GLY A 247 -8.23 24.27 2.57
C GLY A 247 -9.76 24.23 2.39
N PRO A 248 -10.36 25.37 2.06
CA PRO A 248 -11.80 25.47 1.79
C PRO A 248 -12.29 24.40 0.79
N GLY A 249 -13.36 23.70 1.14
CA GLY A 249 -13.92 22.62 0.31
C GLY A 249 -14.48 23.08 -1.05
N THR A 250 -14.61 24.39 -1.26
CA THR A 250 -14.98 24.99 -2.56
C THR A 250 -13.82 25.13 -3.52
N ASP A 251 -12.58 25.10 -3.02
CA ASP A 251 -11.40 25.25 -3.87
C ASP A 251 -11.18 23.99 -4.69
N ARG A 252 -10.52 24.16 -5.85
CA ARG A 252 -10.21 23.08 -6.78
C ARG A 252 -8.74 23.19 -7.22
N PRO A 253 -7.77 23.02 -6.30
CA PRO A 253 -6.37 22.94 -6.71
C PRO A 253 -6.14 21.66 -7.53
N LEU A 254 -5.13 21.66 -8.40
CA LEU A 254 -4.69 20.44 -9.08
C LEU A 254 -4.22 19.42 -8.05
N LEU A 255 -4.68 18.16 -8.16
CA LEU A 255 -4.47 17.13 -7.14
C LEU A 255 -3.47 16.04 -7.54
N VAL A 256 -3.01 16.04 -8.79
CA VAL A 256 -2.11 15.03 -9.33
C VAL A 256 -0.89 15.71 -9.91
N GLY A 257 0.29 15.16 -9.68
CA GLY A 257 1.53 15.70 -10.20
C GLY A 257 2.61 14.66 -10.44
N ARG A 258 3.76 15.16 -10.90
CA ARG A 258 4.98 14.40 -11.19
C ARG A 258 6.18 15.03 -10.50
N ALA A 259 7.05 14.18 -10.00
CA ALA A 259 8.35 14.53 -9.45
C ALA A 259 9.42 13.82 -10.29
N VAL A 260 10.19 14.63 -11.03
CA VAL A 260 11.37 14.16 -11.76
C VAL A 260 12.59 14.61 -10.98
N ARG A 261 13.51 13.69 -10.69
CA ARG A 261 14.75 13.99 -9.95
C ARG A 261 15.48 15.21 -10.54
N GLY A 262 15.89 16.12 -9.67
CA GLY A 262 16.58 17.36 -10.05
C GLY A 262 15.69 18.42 -10.74
N LYS A 263 14.37 18.24 -10.77
CA LYS A 263 13.41 19.22 -11.28
C LYS A 263 12.37 19.57 -10.23
N GLU A 264 11.77 20.75 -10.38
CA GLU A 264 10.63 21.18 -9.58
C GLU A 264 9.42 20.25 -9.76
N LEU A 265 8.56 20.18 -8.74
CA LEU A 265 7.31 19.44 -8.80
C LEU A 265 6.37 20.04 -9.86
N GLN A 266 5.78 19.18 -10.67
CA GLN A 266 4.84 19.59 -11.71
C GLN A 266 3.44 19.05 -11.41
N LEU A 267 2.49 19.93 -11.16
CA LEU A 267 1.07 19.56 -11.10
C LEU A 267 0.49 19.44 -12.52
N LEU A 268 -0.44 18.51 -12.69
CA LEU A 268 -1.07 18.20 -13.97
C LEU A 268 -2.43 18.88 -14.09
N ASP A 269 -2.60 19.67 -15.15
CA ASP A 269 -3.89 20.20 -15.51
C ASP A 269 -4.79 19.11 -16.11
N MET A 270 -6.10 19.24 -15.90
CA MET A 270 -7.09 18.27 -16.33
C MET A 270 -8.47 18.92 -16.50
N PRO A 271 -9.41 18.28 -17.20
CA PRO A 271 -10.77 18.79 -17.32
C PRO A 271 -11.41 19.09 -15.95
N GLN A 272 -12.13 20.21 -15.86
CA GLN A 272 -12.65 20.73 -14.59
C GLN A 272 -13.69 19.82 -13.94
N ASP A 273 -14.44 19.08 -14.74
CA ASP A 273 -15.39 18.05 -14.29
C ASP A 273 -14.65 16.87 -13.64
N VAL A 274 -13.53 16.43 -14.22
CA VAL A 274 -12.66 15.41 -13.64
C VAL A 274 -12.06 15.89 -12.32
N LEU A 275 -11.44 17.08 -12.31
CA LEU A 275 -10.83 17.65 -11.11
C LEU A 275 -11.83 17.82 -9.97
N SER A 276 -13.03 18.33 -10.29
CA SER A 276 -14.12 18.48 -9.32
C SER A 276 -14.66 17.14 -8.83
N GLY A 277 -14.62 16.12 -9.70
CA GLY A 277 -14.99 14.76 -9.39
C GLY A 277 -14.17 14.16 -8.25
N PHE A 278 -12.90 14.51 -8.11
CA PHE A 278 -12.05 14.01 -7.03
C PHE A 278 -12.37 14.55 -5.63
N ARG A 279 -13.25 15.56 -5.50
CA ARG A 279 -13.66 16.12 -4.19
C ARG A 279 -12.48 16.44 -3.26
N ASN A 280 -11.38 16.98 -3.81
CA ASN A 280 -10.16 17.35 -3.07
C ASN A 280 -9.42 16.19 -2.40
N TYR A 281 -9.67 14.95 -2.84
CA TYR A 281 -9.11 13.75 -2.24
C TYR A 281 -8.68 12.72 -3.30
N ILE A 282 -7.38 12.50 -3.44
CA ILE A 282 -6.84 11.30 -4.09
C ILE A 282 -6.56 10.26 -3.01
N GLY A 283 -7.08 9.04 -3.21
CA GLY A 283 -6.96 7.91 -2.29
C GLY A 283 -5.97 6.83 -2.72
N SER A 284 -5.61 6.77 -4.00
CA SER A 284 -4.56 5.89 -4.52
C SER A 284 -3.98 6.40 -5.83
N VAL A 285 -2.74 6.00 -6.12
CA VAL A 285 -2.01 6.23 -7.37
C VAL A 285 -1.36 4.91 -7.76
N ALA A 286 -1.52 4.49 -9.02
CA ALA A 286 -0.89 3.28 -9.54
C ALA A 286 -0.41 3.49 -10.98
N ALA A 287 0.87 3.25 -11.24
CA ALA A 287 1.45 3.26 -12.57
C ALA A 287 1.32 1.87 -13.21
N ASN A 288 0.90 1.83 -14.48
CA ASN A 288 0.88 0.63 -15.29
C ASN A 288 1.95 0.73 -16.40
N PRO A 289 3.11 0.07 -16.23
CA PRO A 289 4.18 0.10 -17.20
C PRO A 289 3.84 -0.63 -18.51
N ALA A 290 2.97 -1.65 -18.46
CA ALA A 290 2.57 -2.42 -19.64
C ALA A 290 1.66 -1.62 -20.59
N ALA A 291 0.91 -0.66 -20.05
CA ALA A 291 0.02 0.21 -20.83
C ALA A 291 0.57 1.63 -21.03
N GLY A 292 1.61 2.03 -20.28
CA GLY A 292 2.08 3.41 -20.27
C GLY A 292 1.06 4.38 -19.69
N THR A 293 0.33 3.96 -18.66
CA THR A 293 -0.75 4.73 -18.03
C THR A 293 -0.56 4.86 -16.52
N VAL A 294 -1.27 5.81 -15.91
CA VAL A 294 -1.33 5.98 -14.46
C VAL A 294 -2.78 6.14 -14.04
N ALA A 295 -3.24 5.32 -13.10
CA ALA A 295 -4.55 5.44 -12.49
C ALA A 295 -4.48 6.23 -11.19
N VAL A 296 -5.50 7.04 -10.94
CA VAL A 296 -5.75 7.70 -9.67
C VAL A 296 -7.21 7.48 -9.25
N SER A 297 -7.43 7.16 -7.99
CA SER A 297 -8.76 6.96 -7.43
C SER A 297 -9.12 8.03 -6.41
N SER A 298 -10.42 8.30 -6.26
CA SER A 298 -10.98 9.16 -5.24
C SER A 298 -12.20 8.48 -4.61
N PRO A 299 -12.08 7.94 -3.38
CA PRO A 299 -13.23 7.36 -2.69
C PRO A 299 -14.28 8.41 -2.35
N GLU A 300 -13.86 9.61 -1.92
CA GLU A 300 -14.77 10.74 -1.66
C GLU A 300 -15.50 11.21 -2.93
N GLY A 301 -14.83 11.07 -4.08
CA GLY A 301 -15.31 11.45 -5.40
C GLY A 301 -16.10 10.39 -6.14
N ASN A 302 -16.06 9.14 -5.68
CA ASN A 302 -16.52 7.97 -6.43
C ASN A 302 -15.94 7.90 -7.86
N SER A 303 -14.64 8.21 -8.02
CA SER A 303 -14.03 8.40 -9.34
C SER A 303 -12.72 7.64 -9.48
N LEU A 304 -12.57 6.92 -10.59
CA LEU A 304 -11.33 6.32 -11.06
C LEU A 304 -10.95 6.98 -12.39
N VAL A 305 -9.77 7.59 -12.44
CA VAL A 305 -9.28 8.30 -13.62
C VAL A 305 -7.98 7.66 -14.08
N VAL A 306 -7.88 7.43 -15.38
CA VAL A 306 -6.66 6.92 -16.02
C VAL A 306 -6.05 8.01 -16.88
N LEU A 307 -4.77 8.24 -16.70
CA LEU A 307 -3.93 9.21 -17.40
C LEU A 307 -2.98 8.47 -18.33
N ASP A 308 -2.75 9.01 -19.54
CA ASP A 308 -1.61 8.61 -20.36
C ASP A 308 -0.31 9.13 -19.73
N ALA A 309 0.66 8.24 -19.49
CA ALA A 309 1.86 8.60 -18.74
C ALA A 309 2.76 9.56 -19.53
N ALA A 310 2.80 9.47 -20.86
CA ALA A 310 3.62 10.36 -21.67
C ALA A 310 3.08 11.81 -21.66
N SER A 311 1.81 11.97 -22.00
CA SER A 311 1.16 13.28 -22.19
C SER A 311 0.54 13.87 -20.93
N GLY A 312 0.23 13.04 -19.92
CA GLY A 312 -0.48 13.45 -18.70
C GLY A 312 -1.96 13.72 -18.90
N ARG A 313 -2.51 13.39 -20.08
CA ARG A 313 -3.92 13.62 -20.40
C ARG A 313 -4.79 12.52 -19.85
N VAL A 314 -6.00 12.88 -19.42
CA VAL A 314 -7.07 11.94 -19.09
C VAL A 314 -7.44 11.13 -20.33
N VAL A 315 -7.37 9.81 -20.21
CA VAL A 315 -7.78 8.85 -21.26
C VAL A 315 -9.02 8.03 -20.87
N ALA A 316 -9.30 7.90 -19.57
CA ALA A 316 -10.54 7.31 -19.08
C ALA A 316 -10.96 7.95 -17.75
N ASN A 317 -12.27 8.01 -17.52
CA ASN A 317 -12.88 8.41 -16.26
C ASN A 317 -14.11 7.53 -16.01
N SER A 318 -14.12 6.83 -14.88
CA SER A 318 -15.17 5.91 -14.48
C SER A 318 -15.73 6.32 -13.12
N ALA A 319 -17.05 6.27 -12.98
CA ALA A 319 -17.72 6.43 -11.70
C ALA A 319 -17.79 5.07 -10.99
N LEU A 320 -17.16 4.96 -9.82
CA LEU A 320 -17.15 3.75 -9.02
C LEU A 320 -17.25 4.14 -7.55
N VAL A 321 -18.30 3.64 -6.87
CA VAL A 321 -18.66 4.07 -5.51
C VAL A 321 -17.54 3.74 -4.55
N GLU A 322 -17.07 4.71 -3.78
CA GLU A 322 -16.02 4.57 -2.78
C GLU A 322 -14.78 3.82 -3.31
N VAL A 323 -14.43 4.02 -4.60
CA VAL A 323 -13.24 3.42 -5.20
C VAL A 323 -11.97 3.91 -4.53
N CYS A 324 -11.14 2.96 -4.13
CA CYS A 324 -10.03 3.22 -3.24
C CYS A 324 -8.76 2.50 -3.75
N GLY A 325 -8.53 1.24 -3.36
CA GLY A 325 -7.38 0.45 -3.85
C GLY A 325 -7.37 0.30 -5.37
N VAL A 326 -6.21 0.51 -5.98
CA VAL A 326 -5.97 0.33 -7.41
C VAL A 326 -4.59 -0.28 -7.62
N ALA A 327 -4.48 -1.26 -8.52
CA ALA A 327 -3.20 -1.87 -8.91
C ALA A 327 -3.19 -2.21 -10.41
N PRO A 328 -2.02 -2.22 -11.08
CA PRO A 328 -1.93 -2.59 -12.48
C PRO A 328 -2.35 -4.05 -12.73
N ASP A 329 -3.16 -4.26 -13.78
CA ASP A 329 -3.68 -5.56 -14.16
C ASP A 329 -3.72 -5.72 -15.69
N GLY A 330 -2.73 -6.42 -16.25
CA GLY A 330 -2.51 -6.46 -17.69
C GLY A 330 -2.35 -5.06 -18.29
N THR A 331 -3.20 -4.72 -19.26
CA THR A 331 -3.26 -3.37 -19.85
C THR A 331 -4.21 -2.40 -19.12
N GLY A 332 -4.89 -2.87 -18.07
CA GLY A 332 -5.85 -2.12 -17.28
C GLY A 332 -5.43 -2.01 -15.81
N PHE A 333 -6.42 -1.88 -14.94
CA PHE A 333 -6.23 -1.78 -13.50
C PHE A 333 -7.28 -2.59 -12.76
N MET A 334 -6.86 -3.34 -11.74
CA MET A 334 -7.79 -3.85 -10.74
C MET A 334 -8.10 -2.74 -9.74
N ALA A 335 -9.37 -2.62 -9.35
CA ALA A 335 -9.81 -1.66 -8.35
C ALA A 335 -10.72 -2.30 -7.30
N THR A 336 -10.62 -1.84 -6.06
CA THR A 336 -11.51 -2.20 -4.94
C THR A 336 -12.31 -1.01 -4.44
N THR A 337 -13.42 -1.30 -3.75
CA THR A 337 -14.31 -0.26 -3.21
C THR A 337 -14.72 -0.48 -1.75
N GLY A 338 -15.11 0.60 -1.08
CA GLY A 338 -15.75 0.54 0.24
C GLY A 338 -17.11 -0.18 0.26
N ALA A 339 -17.75 -0.33 -0.92
CA ALA A 339 -18.98 -1.09 -1.09
C ALA A 339 -18.76 -2.60 -1.26
N GLY A 340 -17.50 -3.06 -1.31
CA GLY A 340 -17.15 -4.47 -1.47
C GLY A 340 -17.06 -4.94 -2.92
N GLU A 341 -17.02 -4.03 -3.90
CA GLU A 341 -16.78 -4.38 -5.29
C GLU A 341 -15.29 -4.55 -5.58
N ILE A 342 -14.98 -5.53 -6.43
CA ILE A 342 -13.66 -5.77 -7.00
C ILE A 342 -13.83 -5.75 -8.52
N VAL A 343 -13.26 -4.76 -9.18
CA VAL A 343 -13.34 -4.55 -10.62
C VAL A 343 -12.00 -4.95 -11.23
N GLU A 344 -12.00 -5.95 -12.10
CA GLU A 344 -10.81 -6.42 -12.81
C GLU A 344 -10.37 -5.43 -13.91
N GLY A 345 -9.13 -5.53 -14.38
CA GLY A 345 -8.65 -4.71 -15.51
C GLY A 345 -9.43 -4.93 -16.81
N SER A 346 -10.09 -6.08 -16.94
CA SER A 346 -11.00 -6.42 -18.05
C SER A 346 -12.37 -5.73 -17.96
N GLY A 347 -12.72 -5.16 -16.80
CA GLY A 347 -14.03 -4.61 -16.47
C GLY A 347 -15.03 -5.60 -15.85
N ALA A 348 -14.67 -6.89 -15.74
CA ALA A 348 -15.48 -7.84 -14.97
C ALA A 348 -15.51 -7.41 -13.49
N THR A 349 -16.68 -7.54 -12.86
CA THR A 349 -16.88 -7.12 -11.47
C THR A 349 -17.32 -8.28 -10.61
N ARG A 350 -16.70 -8.39 -9.44
CA ARG A 350 -17.06 -9.30 -8.36
C ARG A 350 -17.57 -8.49 -7.17
N SER A 351 -18.59 -9.03 -6.50
CA SER A 351 -19.14 -8.43 -5.28
C SER A 351 -18.80 -9.31 -4.08
N GLU A 352 -18.15 -8.70 -3.09
CA GLU A 352 -17.79 -9.27 -1.80
C GLU A 352 -18.34 -8.32 -0.69
N PRO A 353 -19.67 -8.25 -0.51
CA PRO A 353 -20.35 -7.18 0.25
C PRO A 353 -20.03 -7.16 1.75
N ASP A 354 -19.49 -8.26 2.27
CA ASP A 354 -19.02 -8.37 3.65
C ASP A 354 -17.74 -7.57 3.90
N TYR A 355 -17.02 -7.18 2.85
CA TYR A 355 -15.75 -6.47 2.92
C TYR A 355 -15.90 -4.98 2.60
N VAL A 356 -15.20 -4.16 3.38
CA VAL A 356 -14.93 -2.75 3.12
C VAL A 356 -13.43 -2.66 2.85
N TRP A 357 -13.06 -2.56 1.58
CA TRP A 357 -11.66 -2.54 1.16
C TRP A 357 -11.00 -1.21 1.51
N ASP A 358 -9.74 -1.26 1.97
CA ASP A 358 -8.95 -0.06 2.29
C ASP A 358 -8.39 0.61 1.01
N ASN A 359 -7.69 1.73 1.19
CA ASN A 359 -7.25 2.61 0.10
C ASN A 359 -6.17 2.02 -0.80
N HIS A 360 -5.56 0.91 -0.39
CA HIS A 360 -4.38 0.37 -1.07
C HIS A 360 -4.62 -1.03 -1.58
N MET A 361 -4.07 -1.29 -2.77
CA MET A 361 -3.94 -2.60 -3.35
C MET A 361 -2.56 -2.67 -4.00
N LEU A 362 -1.86 -3.77 -3.76
CA LEU A 362 -0.56 -4.03 -4.37
C LEU A 362 -0.65 -5.27 -5.24
N ARG A 363 -0.07 -5.22 -6.45
CA ARG A 363 0.25 -6.43 -7.22
C ARG A 363 1.51 -7.07 -6.63
N ILE A 364 1.38 -8.29 -6.11
CA ILE A 364 2.44 -9.04 -5.40
C ILE A 364 3.10 -10.11 -6.27
N GLU A 365 2.75 -10.19 -7.54
CA GLU A 365 3.43 -11.03 -8.53
C GLU A 365 4.18 -10.15 -9.53
N GLN A 366 5.44 -10.52 -9.83
CA GLN A 366 6.16 -9.87 -10.93
C GLN A 366 5.56 -10.34 -12.25
N ALA A 367 5.13 -9.41 -13.10
CA ALA A 367 4.87 -9.71 -14.50
C ALA A 367 6.16 -10.32 -15.10
N ALA A 368 6.04 -11.52 -15.66
CA ALA A 368 7.15 -12.28 -16.23
C ALA A 368 7.81 -11.57 -17.42
#